data_AF-A0A933VGY0-F1
#
_entry.id   AF-A0A933VGY0-F1
#
_cell.length_a   1.000
_cell.length_b   1.000
_cell.length_c   1.000
_cell.angle_alpha   90.00
_cell.angle_beta   90.00
_cell.angle_gamma   90.00
#
_symmetry.space_group_name_H-M   'P 1'
#
loop_
_entity.id
_entity.type
_entity.pdbx_description
1 polymer ?
#
loop_
_entity_poly.entity_id
_entity_poly.type
_entity_poly.pdbx_seq_one_letter_code
_entity_poly.pdbx_strand_id
1 'polypeptide(L)' 'MLSVEQCKKILGERARNYTDEQLEAVRDELYILAGLAFEHWKHCSSTKGEEKSSSFAGEQPASTKIPAKE' A
#
# COMPACT_ATOMS: atom_id res chain seq x y z
N MET A 1 -14.38 -12.68 3.79
CA MET A 1 -12.93 -12.95 3.68
C MET A 1 -12.74 -14.22 2.85
N LEU A 2 -11.75 -14.23 1.96
CA LEU A 2 -11.37 -15.39 1.15
C LEU A 2 -10.95 -16.54 2.07
N SER A 3 -11.38 -17.77 1.75
CA SER A 3 -10.85 -18.94 2.45
C SER A 3 -9.43 -19.24 1.98
N VAL A 4 -8.64 -19.93 2.81
CA VAL A 4 -7.27 -20.36 2.44
C VAL A 4 -7.29 -21.22 1.18
N GLU A 5 -8.32 -22.05 0.99
CA GLU A 5 -8.51 -22.85 -0.22
C GLU A 5 -8.71 -22.00 -1.48
N GLN A 6 -9.42 -20.87 -1.36
CA GLN A 6 -9.58 -19.94 -2.46
C GLN A 6 -8.28 -19.20 -2.75
N CYS A 7 -7.52 -18.81 -1.71
CA CYS A 7 -6.17 -18.26 -1.87
C CYS A 7 -5.25 -19.24 -2.61
N LYS A 8 -5.29 -20.54 -2.25
CA LYS A 8 -4.54 -21.60 -2.94
C LYS A 8 -4.93 -21.72 -4.41
N LYS A 9 -6.23 -21.64 -4.74
CA LYS A 9 -6.70 -21.64 -6.14
C LYS A 9 -6.20 -20.44 -6.93
N ILE A 10 -6.17 -19.25 -6.33
CA ILE A 10 -5.72 -18.01 -6.98
C ILE A 10 -4.21 -18.01 -7.19
N LEU A 11 -3.44 -18.43 -6.18
CA LEU A 11 -1.98 -18.50 -6.23
C LEU A 11 -1.47 -19.67 -7.08
N GLY A 12 -2.31 -20.69 -7.31
CA GLY A 12 -2.03 -21.81 -8.20
C GLY A 12 -0.74 -22.55 -7.80
N GLU A 13 0.16 -22.73 -8.74
CA GLU A 13 1.44 -23.42 -8.49
C GLU A 13 2.33 -22.71 -7.47
N ARG A 14 2.20 -21.38 -7.32
CA ARG A 14 2.97 -20.63 -6.32
C ARG A 14 2.54 -20.99 -4.90
N ALA A 15 1.29 -21.40 -4.71
CA ALA A 15 0.76 -21.80 -3.41
C ALA A 15 1.40 -23.08 -2.87
N ARG A 16 1.98 -23.93 -3.72
CA ARG A 16 2.58 -25.22 -3.31
C ARG A 16 3.74 -25.09 -2.33
N ASN A 17 4.42 -23.94 -2.34
CA ASN A 17 5.57 -23.69 -1.48
C ASN A 17 5.20 -22.97 -0.19
N TYR A 18 3.93 -22.65 0.02
CA TYR A 18 3.47 -21.94 1.21
C TYR A 18 2.68 -22.88 2.12
N THR A 19 2.93 -22.73 3.42
CA THR A 19 2.11 -23.33 4.47
C THR A 19 0.76 -22.62 4.56
N ASP A 20 -0.21 -23.27 5.20
CA ASP A 20 -1.54 -22.71 5.41
C ASP A 20 -1.46 -21.44 6.28
N GLU A 21 -0.58 -21.41 7.29
CA GLU A 21 -0.37 -20.21 8.11
C GLU A 21 0.21 -19.03 7.31
N GLN A 22 1.15 -19.31 6.39
CA GLN A 22 1.71 -18.27 5.51
C GLN A 22 0.68 -17.74 4.52
N LEU A 23 -0.17 -18.62 3.99
CA LEU A 23 -1.28 -18.22 3.12
C LEU A 23 -2.29 -17.35 3.85
N GLU A 24 -2.55 -17.61 5.12
CA GLU A 24 -3.39 -16.75 5.97
C GLU A 24 -2.75 -15.38 6.18
N ALA A 25 -1.47 -15.32 6.54
CA ALA A 25 -0.76 -14.06 6.74
C ALA A 25 -0.78 -13.19 5.46
N VAL A 26 -0.46 -13.78 4.31
CA VAL A 26 -0.49 -13.09 3.02
C VAL A 26 -1.89 -12.61 2.66
N ARG A 27 -2.92 -13.45 2.91
CA ARG A 27 -4.32 -13.05 2.68
C ARG A 27 -4.67 -11.82 3.52
N ASP A 28 -4.31 -11.83 4.80
CA ASP A 28 -4.69 -10.77 5.72
C ASP A 28 -3.98 -9.44 5.37
N GLU A 29 -2.69 -9.50 4.99
CA GLU A 29 -1.95 -8.34 4.47
C GLU A 29 -2.59 -7.76 3.18
N LEU A 30 -2.99 -8.63 2.24
CA LEU A 30 -3.65 -8.21 1.01
C LEU A 30 -4.99 -7.51 1.29
N TYR A 31 -5.73 -7.95 2.30
CA TYR A 31 -6.96 -7.26 2.70
C TYR A 31 -6.72 -5.88 3.30
N ILE A 32 -5.65 -5.72 4.10
CA ILE A 32 -5.26 -4.41 4.62
C ILE A 32 -4.89 -3.47 3.47
N LEU A 33 -4.06 -3.93 2.53
CA LEU A 33 -3.66 -3.15 1.36
C LEU A 33 -4.85 -2.79 0.47
N ALA A 34 -5.75 -3.74 0.23
CA ALA A 34 -6.97 -3.49 -0.53
C ALA A 34 -7.88 -2.47 0.16
N GLY A 35 -7.98 -2.52 1.50
CA GLY A 35 -8.70 -1.54 2.29
C GLY A 35 -8.12 -0.13 2.16
N LEU A 36 -6.79 0.00 2.27
CA LEU A 36 -6.09 1.28 2.08
C LEU A 36 -6.29 1.82 0.66
N ALA A 37 -6.14 0.98 -0.36
CA ALA A 37 -6.34 1.38 -1.75
C ALA A 37 -7.80 1.81 -2.01
N PHE A 38 -8.76 1.11 -1.41
CA PHE A 38 -10.17 1.45 -1.52
C PHE A 38 -10.51 2.77 -0.82
N GLU A 39 -10.02 2.99 0.40
CA GLU A 39 -10.22 4.25 1.12
C GLU A 39 -9.56 5.42 0.40
N HIS A 40 -8.34 5.23 -0.14
CA HIS A 40 -7.68 6.22 -0.98
C HIS A 40 -8.51 6.53 -2.24
N TRP A 41 -8.99 5.51 -2.94
CA TRP A 41 -9.85 5.70 -4.11
C TRP A 41 -11.16 6.41 -3.75
N LYS A 42 -11.79 6.06 -2.62
CA LYS A 42 -13.01 6.69 -2.12
C LYS A 42 -12.78 8.16 -1.80
N HIS A 43 -11.66 8.50 -1.17
CA HIS A 43 -11.26 9.87 -0.92
C HIS A 43 -11.06 10.65 -2.24
N CYS A 44 -10.29 10.10 -3.18
CA CYS A 44 -10.04 10.73 -4.48
C CYS A 44 -11.29 10.83 -5.39
N SER A 45 -12.21 9.88 -5.31
CA SER A 45 -13.46 9.88 -6.09
C SER A 45 -14.52 10.80 -5.49
N SER A 46 -14.50 11.00 -4.16
CA SER A 46 -15.35 11.97 -3.46
C SER A 46 -14.89 13.41 -3.68
N THR A 47 -13.60 13.64 -3.91
CA THR A 47 -13.04 14.98 -4.21
C THR A 47 -13.18 15.41 -5.67
N LYS A 48 -13.72 14.57 -6.57
CA LYS A 48 -13.99 14.99 -7.97
C LYS A 48 -15.11 16.03 -8.12
N GLY A 49 -15.70 16.48 -7.01
CA GLY A 49 -16.64 17.61 -6.96
C GLY A 49 -16.04 18.96 -6.59
N GLU A 50 -14.79 19.05 -6.13
CA GLU A 50 -14.16 20.33 -5.80
C GLU A 50 -12.76 20.42 -6.40
N GLU A 51 -12.70 21.02 -7.58
CA GLU A 51 -11.53 21.77 -8.01
C GLU A 51 -11.23 22.84 -6.95
N LYS A 52 -10.27 22.59 -6.06
CA LYS A 52 -9.53 23.67 -5.41
C LYS A 52 -8.12 23.23 -5.05
N SER A 53 -7.22 23.66 -5.93
CA SER A 53 -5.95 24.30 -5.61
C SER A 53 -5.12 23.62 -4.51
N SER A 54 -4.13 22.83 -4.89
CA SER A 54 -2.75 23.37 -5.01
C SER A 54 -2.38 24.27 -3.85
N SER A 55 -1.78 23.70 -2.80
CA SER A 55 -0.51 24.14 -2.20
C SER A 55 -0.25 23.32 -0.95
N PHE A 56 0.48 22.20 -1.06
CA PHE A 56 1.23 21.70 0.09
C PHE A 56 2.69 22.08 -0.11
N ALA A 57 3.04 23.24 0.46
CA ALA A 57 4.41 23.65 0.66
C ALA A 57 5.08 22.65 1.60
N GLY A 58 5.88 21.75 1.04
CA GLY A 58 6.82 20.93 1.78
C GLY A 58 8.17 21.60 1.73
N GLU A 59 8.46 22.44 2.73
CA GLU A 59 9.81 22.87 3.08
C GLU A 59 10.76 21.67 3.07
N GLN A 60 11.75 21.68 2.17
CA GLN A 60 12.91 20.81 2.32
C GLN A 60 13.74 21.33 3.50
N PRO A 61 14.01 20.50 4.53
CA PRO A 61 14.96 20.89 5.56
C PRO A 61 16.35 21.01 4.94
N ALA A 62 16.99 22.15 5.21
CA ALA A 62 18.31 22.53 4.75
C ALA A 62 19.33 21.40 4.93
N SER A 63 19.99 21.02 3.84
CA SER A 63 21.08 20.06 3.84
C SER A 63 22.32 20.70 4.47
N THR A 64 22.50 20.51 5.78
CA THR A 64 23.77 20.74 6.46
C THR A 64 24.72 19.55 6.25
N LYS A 65 25.82 19.77 5.53
CA LYS A 65 27.13 19.08 5.70
C LYS A 65 28.21 19.94 5.01
N ILE A 66 28.81 20.88 5.74
CA ILE A 66 30.16 20.86 6.38
C ILE A 66 31.32 20.89 5.36
N PRO A 67 32.28 21.83 5.45
CA PRO A 67 33.33 22.04 4.45
C PRO A 67 34.50 21.06 4.63
N ALA A 68 35.12 20.66 3.52
CA ALA A 68 36.44 20.04 3.51
C ALA A 68 37.46 21.03 2.92
N LYS A 69 38.33 21.57 3.80
CA LYS A 69 39.74 21.87 3.46
C LYS A 69 40.37 20.56 2.97
N GLU A 70 41.27 20.52 1.99
CA GLU A 70 42.56 21.22 1.89
C GLU A 70 43.06 21.12 0.44
#